data_AF-A0A7Y3HNR1-F1
#
_entry.id   AF-A0A7Y3HNR1-F1
#
_cell.length_a   1.000
_cell.length_b   1.000
_cell.length_c   1.000
_cell.angle_alpha   90.00
_cell.angle_beta   90.00
_cell.angle_gamma   90.00
#
_symmetry.space_group_name_H-M   'P 1'
#
loop_
_entity.id
_entity.type
_entity.pdbx_description
1 polymer ?
#
loop_
_entity_poly.entity_id
_entity_poly.type
_entity_poly.pdbx_seq_one_letter_code
_entity_poly.pdbx_strand_id
1 'polypeptide(L)'
;MKKIIPLVVLLCTITIQVGLAQNVSINKDGSSPDASAMLDVAATDAGILIPRMTEAQRNAITSPATGLLVYQTDQFPGFRYYTGSIWTPIYNSLYPYINQVNSTGGVSCNTSWNLIPGVADTFTLAADAKVILEVFGAVQINSSSDDEYASADVAIFQDGAQLNNSAYTRVYATNDQHAGAVQTVTPFALKTVLTLTSGTYAFDVRAKRYDTGGDSKQPSIGGASSSQKSVSMITTIIYE
;
A
#
# COMPACT_ATOMS: atom_id res chain seq x y z
N MET A 1 -77.55 33.25 -10.61
CA MET A 1 -76.21 33.67 -10.11
C MET A 1 -75.65 32.79 -8.97
N LYS A 2 -76.45 32.03 -8.20
CA LYS A 2 -75.96 31.23 -7.04
C LYS A 2 -75.13 29.96 -7.38
N LYS A 3 -75.10 29.49 -8.63
CA LYS A 3 -74.36 28.27 -9.06
C LYS A 3 -72.94 28.53 -9.58
N ILE A 4 -72.54 29.79 -9.74
CA ILE A 4 -71.22 30.15 -10.31
C ILE A 4 -70.12 30.08 -9.24
N ILE A 5 -70.44 30.39 -7.99
CA ILE A 5 -69.49 30.36 -6.86
C ILE A 5 -68.91 28.96 -6.60
N PRO A 6 -69.69 27.85 -6.51
CA PRO A 6 -69.11 26.53 -6.30
C PRO A 6 -68.29 26.04 -7.51
N LEU A 7 -68.63 26.48 -8.73
CA LEU A 7 -67.89 26.14 -9.95
C LEU A 7 -66.52 26.85 -9.98
N VAL A 8 -66.45 28.11 -9.55
CA VAL A 8 -65.19 28.86 -9.45
C VAL A 8 -64.29 28.31 -8.34
N VAL A 9 -64.85 27.86 -7.21
CA VAL A 9 -64.08 27.21 -6.14
C VAL A 9 -63.52 25.86 -6.60
N LEU A 10 -64.30 25.05 -7.33
CA LEU A 10 -63.85 23.77 -7.90
C LEU A 10 -62.77 23.97 -8.98
N LEU A 11 -62.88 25.04 -9.78
CA LEU A 11 -61.89 25.37 -10.80
C LEU A 11 -60.58 25.89 -10.17
N CYS A 12 -60.65 26.66 -9.08
CA CYS A 12 -59.49 27.12 -8.32
C CYS A 12 -58.77 26.00 -7.55
N THR A 13 -59.47 24.95 -7.09
CA THR A 13 -58.83 23.81 -6.41
C THR A 13 -58.12 22.86 -7.38
N ILE A 14 -58.56 22.77 -8.63
CA ILE A 14 -57.90 21.96 -9.67
C ILE A 14 -56.58 22.61 -10.15
N THR A 15 -56.45 23.94 -10.05
CA THR A 15 -55.23 24.67 -10.47
C THR A 15 -54.12 24.75 -9.41
N ILE A 16 -54.33 24.23 -8.19
CA ILE A 16 -53.31 24.20 -7.10
C ILE A 16 -52.66 22.80 -7.00
N GLN A 17 -52.47 22.12 -8.12
CA GLN A 17 -51.36 21.16 -8.20
C GLN A 17 -50.07 21.97 -8.35
N VAL A 18 -49.64 22.57 -7.24
CA VAL A 18 -48.23 22.91 -7.05
C VAL A 18 -47.47 21.61 -7.28
N GLY A 19 -46.90 21.45 -8.48
CA GLY A 19 -45.87 20.47 -8.72
C GLY A 19 -44.71 20.84 -7.82
N LEU A 20 -44.72 20.32 -6.59
CA LEU A 20 -43.55 20.30 -5.74
C LEU A 20 -42.47 19.65 -6.60
N ALA A 21 -41.38 20.35 -6.85
CA ALA A 21 -40.23 19.75 -7.53
C ALA A 21 -39.88 18.48 -6.75
N GLN A 22 -40.16 17.33 -7.36
CA GLN A 22 -39.81 16.04 -6.81
C GLN A 22 -38.31 15.85 -7.05
N ASN A 23 -37.70 15.04 -6.19
CA ASN A 23 -36.37 14.47 -6.37
C ASN A 23 -36.19 14.06 -7.84
N VAL A 24 -35.00 14.25 -8.41
CA VAL A 24 -34.75 13.85 -9.79
C VAL A 24 -34.45 12.36 -9.82
N SER A 25 -35.25 11.58 -10.55
CA SER A 25 -34.90 10.19 -10.86
C SER A 25 -34.49 10.04 -12.32
N ILE A 26 -33.42 9.30 -12.57
CA ILE A 26 -32.96 8.91 -13.91
C ILE A 26 -32.90 7.37 -13.93
N ASN A 27 -33.96 6.75 -14.46
CA ASN A 27 -34.08 5.30 -14.57
C ASN A 27 -34.89 4.90 -15.82
N LYS A 28 -34.94 3.60 -16.12
CA LYS A 28 -35.69 3.04 -17.27
C LYS A 28 -37.05 2.44 -16.88
N ASP A 29 -37.29 2.20 -15.60
CA ASP A 29 -38.44 1.43 -15.10
C ASP A 29 -39.56 2.29 -14.50
N GLY A 30 -39.35 3.60 -14.40
CA GLY A 30 -40.31 4.53 -13.82
C GLY A 30 -40.42 4.45 -12.30
N SER A 31 -39.45 3.82 -11.63
CA SER A 31 -39.40 3.79 -10.17
C SER A 31 -39.34 5.20 -9.59
N SER A 32 -40.03 5.40 -8.45
CA SER A 32 -39.91 6.64 -7.70
C SER A 32 -38.52 6.75 -7.09
N PRO A 33 -37.91 7.95 -7.08
CA PRO A 33 -36.60 8.16 -6.44
C PRO A 33 -36.68 7.88 -4.93
N ASP A 34 -35.57 7.43 -4.35
CA ASP A 34 -35.44 7.31 -2.90
C ASP A 34 -35.75 8.65 -2.22
N ALA A 35 -36.56 8.62 -1.16
CA ALA A 35 -37.02 9.82 -0.46
C ALA A 35 -35.87 10.65 0.14
N SER A 36 -34.71 10.03 0.37
CA SER A 36 -33.50 10.68 0.89
C SER A 36 -32.57 11.24 -0.20
N ALA A 37 -32.79 10.93 -1.48
CA ALA A 37 -31.93 11.35 -2.59
C ALA A 37 -32.48 12.60 -3.28
N MET A 38 -31.64 13.59 -3.60
CA MET A 38 -32.04 14.70 -4.51
C MET A 38 -31.88 14.31 -5.98
N LEU A 39 -30.91 13.45 -6.27
CA LEU A 39 -30.69 12.80 -7.56
C LEU A 39 -30.56 11.30 -7.29
N ASP A 40 -31.46 10.52 -7.86
CA ASP A 40 -31.45 9.05 -7.84
C ASP A 40 -31.23 8.54 -9.27
N VAL A 41 -30.27 7.65 -9.45
CA VAL A 41 -29.94 7.08 -10.77
C VAL A 41 -29.93 5.57 -10.63
N ALA A 42 -30.87 4.91 -11.30
CA ALA A 42 -31.02 3.46 -11.27
C ALA A 42 -30.89 2.88 -12.68
N ALA A 43 -29.88 2.04 -12.88
CA ALA A 43 -29.65 1.30 -14.11
C ALA A 43 -28.94 -0.02 -13.79
N THR A 44 -29.22 -1.07 -14.58
CA THR A 44 -28.54 -2.36 -14.48
C THR A 44 -27.40 -2.51 -15.50
N ASP A 45 -27.35 -1.61 -16.48
CA ASP A 45 -26.47 -1.67 -17.67
C ASP A 45 -25.80 -0.32 -18.00
N ALA A 46 -25.95 0.69 -17.12
CA ALA A 46 -25.38 2.01 -17.30
C ALA A 46 -24.94 2.61 -15.96
N GLY A 47 -24.17 3.69 -16.00
CA GLY A 47 -23.71 4.42 -14.81
C GLY A 47 -23.58 5.92 -15.08
N ILE A 48 -22.96 6.62 -14.14
CA ILE A 48 -22.75 8.08 -14.23
C ILE A 48 -21.32 8.35 -14.67
N LEU A 49 -21.15 9.08 -15.78
CA LEU A 49 -19.88 9.72 -16.10
C LEU A 49 -19.83 11.10 -15.47
N ILE A 50 -19.00 11.24 -14.44
CA ILE A 50 -18.63 12.53 -13.88
C ILE A 50 -17.67 13.29 -14.83
N PRO A 51 -17.46 14.61 -14.67
CA PRO A 51 -16.53 15.36 -15.51
C PRO A 51 -15.15 14.70 -15.61
N ARG A 52 -14.72 14.40 -16.84
CA ARG A 52 -13.44 13.77 -17.16
C ARG A 52 -12.47 14.81 -17.70
N MET A 53 -11.29 14.94 -17.11
CA MET A 53 -10.35 16.02 -17.45
C MET A 53 -8.90 15.64 -17.12
N THR A 54 -7.95 16.38 -17.69
CA THR A 54 -6.53 16.24 -17.32
C THR A 54 -6.22 16.87 -15.96
N GLU A 55 -5.07 16.53 -15.38
CA GLU A 55 -4.57 17.16 -14.16
C GLU A 55 -4.49 18.68 -14.29
N ALA A 56 -3.97 19.17 -15.42
CA ALA A 56 -3.85 20.60 -15.68
C ALA A 56 -5.24 21.29 -15.70
N GLN A 57 -6.23 20.65 -16.32
CA GLN A 57 -7.61 21.17 -16.37
C GLN A 57 -8.27 21.16 -14.98
N ARG A 58 -8.09 20.09 -14.20
CA ARG A 58 -8.57 20.00 -12.82
C ARG A 58 -7.97 21.09 -11.94
N ASN A 59 -6.66 21.30 -12.04
CA ASN A 59 -5.95 22.32 -11.26
C ASN A 59 -6.33 23.74 -11.68
N ALA A 60 -6.86 23.93 -12.90
CA ALA A 60 -7.35 25.21 -13.39
C ALA A 60 -8.79 25.55 -12.91
N ILE A 61 -9.47 24.67 -12.17
CA ILE A 61 -10.78 24.98 -11.58
C ILE A 61 -10.60 26.03 -10.49
N THR A 62 -11.11 27.24 -10.71
CA THR A 62 -11.09 28.32 -9.72
C THR A 62 -12.11 28.06 -8.61
N SER A 63 -11.68 28.18 -7.35
CA SER A 63 -12.54 28.02 -6.15
C SER A 63 -13.39 26.73 -6.15
N PRO A 64 -12.77 25.54 -6.27
CA PRO A 64 -13.52 24.29 -6.28
C PRO A 64 -14.25 24.09 -4.93
N ALA A 65 -15.48 23.61 -5.00
CA ALA A 65 -16.27 23.31 -3.81
C ALA A 65 -15.73 22.07 -3.09
N THR A 66 -15.76 22.06 -1.75
CA THR A 66 -15.49 20.85 -0.96
C THR A 66 -16.44 19.73 -1.37
N GLY A 67 -15.89 18.55 -1.66
CA GLY A 67 -16.63 17.39 -2.16
C GLY A 67 -16.80 17.35 -3.69
N LEU A 68 -16.31 18.36 -4.44
CA LEU A 68 -16.37 18.34 -5.91
C LEU A 68 -15.63 17.11 -6.44
N LEU A 69 -16.34 16.27 -7.22
CA LEU A 69 -15.84 15.00 -7.72
C LEU A 69 -15.57 15.08 -9.23
N VAL A 70 -14.37 14.65 -9.65
CA VAL A 70 -13.94 14.58 -11.06
C VAL A 70 -13.21 13.27 -11.34
N TYR A 71 -13.12 12.88 -12.61
CA TYR A 71 -12.27 11.78 -13.05
C TYR A 71 -11.06 12.34 -13.80
N GLN A 72 -9.86 12.16 -13.26
CA GLN A 72 -8.64 12.56 -13.92
C GLN A 72 -8.23 11.53 -14.99
N THR A 73 -7.88 11.96 -16.20
CA THR A 73 -7.59 11.07 -17.33
C THR A 73 -6.11 10.85 -17.63
N ASP A 74 -5.22 11.65 -17.04
CA ASP A 74 -3.77 11.56 -17.20
C ASP A 74 -3.05 11.65 -15.84
N GLN A 75 -1.73 11.45 -15.83
CA GLN A 75 -0.86 11.57 -14.63
C GLN A 75 -1.50 10.97 -13.36
N PHE A 76 -1.55 9.63 -13.27
CA PHE A 76 -2.33 8.88 -12.27
C PHE A 76 -3.86 9.04 -12.44
N PRO A 77 -4.43 8.43 -13.51
CA PRO A 77 -5.87 8.46 -13.78
C PRO A 77 -6.72 7.90 -12.62
N GLY A 78 -7.91 8.44 -12.41
CA GLY A 78 -8.84 7.98 -11.38
C GLY A 78 -9.75 9.07 -10.80
N PHE A 79 -10.66 8.65 -9.93
CA PHE A 79 -11.56 9.57 -9.22
C PHE A 79 -10.78 10.46 -8.24
N ARG A 80 -11.08 11.76 -8.25
CA ARG A 80 -10.50 12.78 -7.37
C ARG A 80 -11.63 13.61 -6.77
N TYR A 81 -11.57 13.90 -5.47
CA TYR A 81 -12.45 14.86 -4.83
C TYR A 81 -11.65 16.01 -4.20
N TYR A 82 -12.24 17.21 -4.17
CA TYR A 82 -11.61 18.35 -3.52
C TYR A 82 -11.94 18.39 -2.02
N THR A 83 -10.94 18.48 -1.15
CA THR A 83 -11.15 18.48 0.32
C THR A 83 -11.50 19.84 0.91
N GLY A 84 -11.50 20.89 0.09
CA GLY A 84 -11.50 22.29 0.55
C GLY A 84 -10.12 22.94 0.42
N SER A 85 -9.05 22.13 0.36
CA SER A 85 -7.67 22.61 0.23
C SER A 85 -6.85 21.91 -0.85
N ILE A 86 -7.05 20.60 -1.04
CA ILE A 86 -6.26 19.79 -1.98
C ILE A 86 -7.15 18.81 -2.75
N TRP A 87 -6.72 18.46 -3.97
CA TRP A 87 -7.32 17.36 -4.73
C TRP A 87 -6.82 16.03 -4.21
N THR A 88 -7.74 15.21 -3.67
CA THR A 88 -7.43 13.91 -3.09
C THR A 88 -8.00 12.80 -3.95
N PRO A 89 -7.22 11.76 -4.29
CA PRO A 89 -7.71 10.58 -4.98
C PRO A 89 -8.66 9.75 -4.12
N ILE A 90 -9.70 9.21 -4.75
CA ILE A 90 -10.48 8.11 -4.18
C ILE A 90 -9.79 6.83 -4.64
N TYR A 91 -8.87 6.34 -3.82
CA TYR A 91 -8.33 5.01 -4.01
C TYR A 91 -9.31 3.97 -3.51
N ASN A 92 -9.26 2.79 -4.11
CA ASN A 92 -9.78 1.62 -3.44
C ASN A 92 -8.91 1.39 -2.20
N SER A 93 -9.39 1.80 -1.02
CA SER A 93 -8.77 1.43 0.24
C SER A 93 -9.13 -0.02 0.61
N LEU A 94 -9.09 -0.96 -0.35
CA LEU A 94 -8.71 -2.31 -0.01
C LEU A 94 -7.32 -2.14 0.61
N TYR A 95 -7.29 -2.20 1.94
CA TYR A 95 -6.11 -2.07 2.79
C TYR A 95 -4.85 -2.38 1.99
N PRO A 96 -3.86 -1.47 1.85
CA PRO A 96 -2.56 -1.92 1.38
C PRO A 96 -2.24 -3.13 2.26
N TYR A 97 -2.06 -4.29 1.64
CA TYR A 97 -1.66 -5.45 2.41
C TYR A 97 -0.31 -5.08 2.97
N ILE A 98 -0.30 -4.72 4.26
CA ILE A 98 0.88 -4.43 5.04
C ILE A 98 1.01 -5.62 5.96
N ASN A 99 1.98 -6.48 5.66
CA ASN A 99 2.33 -7.59 6.53
C ASN A 99 3.76 -7.41 7.00
N GLN A 100 3.96 -7.50 8.31
CA GLN A 100 5.28 -7.51 8.91
C GLN A 100 5.55 -8.91 9.47
N VAL A 101 6.58 -9.56 8.94
CA VAL A 101 7.10 -10.81 9.47
C VAL A 101 8.42 -10.55 10.16
N ASN A 102 8.61 -11.17 11.33
CA ASN A 102 9.78 -10.96 12.17
C ASN A 102 10.53 -12.29 12.33
N SER A 103 11.86 -12.22 12.46
CA SER A 103 12.64 -13.41 12.69
C SER A 103 12.25 -14.07 14.01
N THR A 104 12.18 -15.40 13.99
CA THR A 104 11.90 -16.23 15.17
C THR A 104 13.16 -16.92 15.69
N GLY A 105 14.19 -17.00 14.85
CA GLY A 105 15.47 -17.63 15.14
C GLY A 105 16.62 -16.91 14.45
N GLY A 106 17.83 -17.12 14.96
CA GLY A 106 19.06 -16.60 14.38
C GLY A 106 19.76 -17.64 13.51
N VAL A 107 20.57 -17.17 12.57
CA VAL A 107 21.45 -18.01 11.74
C VAL A 107 22.88 -17.55 11.87
N SER A 108 23.80 -18.51 11.92
CA SER A 108 25.21 -18.26 11.70
C SER A 108 25.48 -18.23 10.21
N CYS A 109 25.94 -17.10 9.70
CA CYS A 109 26.23 -16.91 8.29
C CYS A 109 27.40 -17.83 7.87
N ASN A 110 27.21 -18.62 6.81
CA ASN A 110 28.23 -19.46 6.20
C ASN A 110 28.33 -19.14 4.70
N THR A 111 29.11 -19.89 3.91
CA THR A 111 29.34 -19.60 2.49
C THR A 111 28.12 -19.84 1.57
N SER A 112 27.01 -20.36 2.12
CA SER A 112 25.75 -20.59 1.42
C SER A 112 24.65 -19.67 1.94
N TRP A 113 23.63 -19.44 1.11
CA TRP A 113 22.44 -18.69 1.53
C TRP A 113 21.62 -19.50 2.53
N ASN A 114 21.47 -18.98 3.75
CA ASN A 114 20.65 -19.58 4.80
C ASN A 114 19.40 -18.73 5.00
N LEU A 115 18.23 -19.37 5.01
CA LEU A 115 16.97 -18.73 5.36
C LEU A 115 17.03 -18.18 6.79
N ILE A 116 16.66 -16.93 6.99
CA ILE A 116 16.47 -16.35 8.32
C ILE A 116 15.10 -16.82 8.84
N PRO A 117 15.03 -17.65 9.90
CA PRO A 117 13.78 -18.24 10.36
C PRO A 117 12.74 -17.18 10.72
N GLY A 118 11.50 -17.36 10.26
CA GLY A 118 10.37 -16.46 10.57
C GLY A 118 10.21 -15.26 9.64
N VAL A 119 11.16 -15.02 8.72
CA VAL A 119 11.11 -13.88 7.79
C VAL A 119 10.71 -14.34 6.38
N ALA A 120 9.74 -15.25 6.31
CA ALA A 120 9.11 -15.68 5.06
C ALA A 120 7.67 -15.17 5.02
N ASP A 121 7.24 -14.67 3.88
CA ASP A 121 5.90 -14.17 3.64
C ASP A 121 5.36 -14.78 2.33
N THR A 122 4.07 -15.09 2.29
CA THR A 122 3.42 -15.64 1.09
C THR A 122 2.05 -15.03 0.96
N PHE A 123 1.79 -14.44 -0.20
CA PHE A 123 0.54 -13.76 -0.48
C PHE A 123 0.10 -14.03 -1.93
N THR A 124 -1.17 -13.76 -2.21
CA THR A 124 -1.76 -13.86 -3.55
C THR A 124 -2.25 -12.50 -4.00
N LEU A 125 -1.80 -12.09 -5.18
CA LEU A 125 -2.23 -10.87 -5.87
C LEU A 125 -3.46 -11.19 -6.73
N ALA A 126 -4.55 -10.48 -6.49
CA ALA A 126 -5.80 -10.63 -7.25
C ALA A 126 -5.77 -9.95 -8.64
N ALA A 127 -4.84 -9.01 -8.84
CA ALA A 127 -4.60 -8.25 -10.05
C ALA A 127 -3.13 -7.82 -10.07
N ASP A 128 -2.68 -7.24 -11.18
CA ASP A 128 -1.35 -6.66 -11.28
C ASP A 128 -1.15 -5.56 -10.22
N ALA A 129 0.01 -5.55 -9.58
CA ALA A 129 0.27 -4.68 -8.45
C ALA A 129 1.75 -4.32 -8.33
N LYS A 130 2.02 -3.20 -7.67
CA LYS A 130 3.35 -2.94 -7.10
C LYS A 130 3.48 -3.59 -5.74
N VAL A 131 4.57 -4.31 -5.53
CA VAL A 131 4.96 -4.88 -4.25
C VAL A 131 6.22 -4.19 -3.77
N ILE A 132 6.14 -3.55 -2.61
CA ILE A 132 7.26 -2.93 -1.93
C ILE A 132 7.69 -3.86 -0.81
N LEU A 133 8.97 -4.22 -0.78
CA LEU A 133 9.57 -5.05 0.27
C LEU A 133 10.63 -4.23 0.96
N GLU A 134 10.49 -4.07 2.27
CA GLU A 134 11.43 -3.37 3.14
C GLU A 134 11.94 -4.33 4.21
N VAL A 135 13.26 -4.50 4.30
CA VAL A 135 13.89 -5.39 5.27
C VAL A 135 14.81 -4.57 6.16
N PHE A 136 14.65 -4.78 7.47
CA PHE A 136 15.46 -4.15 8.50
C PHE A 136 16.06 -5.21 9.40
N GLY A 137 17.27 -4.98 9.90
CA GLY A 137 17.85 -5.83 10.91
C GLY A 137 19.28 -5.44 11.21
N ALA A 138 20.03 -6.35 11.81
CA ALA A 138 21.45 -6.14 12.03
C ALA A 138 22.25 -7.43 11.93
N VAL A 139 23.52 -7.28 11.58
CA VAL A 139 24.51 -8.35 11.59
C VAL A 139 25.34 -8.22 12.85
N GLN A 140 25.53 -9.32 13.55
CA GLN A 140 26.28 -9.38 14.79
C GLN A 140 27.52 -10.27 14.65
N ILE A 141 28.63 -9.81 15.20
CA ILE A 141 29.78 -10.68 15.50
C ILE A 141 29.95 -10.79 17.02
N ASN A 142 30.33 -11.98 17.48
CA ASN A 142 30.75 -12.18 18.86
C ASN A 142 32.29 -12.24 18.87
N SER A 143 32.89 -11.28 19.54
CA SER A 143 34.32 -11.06 19.57
C SER A 143 34.65 -10.47 20.93
N SER A 144 35.72 -10.96 21.58
CA SER A 144 36.28 -10.38 22.81
C SER A 144 37.69 -9.84 22.56
N SER A 145 38.07 -9.69 21.30
CA SER A 145 39.41 -9.28 20.85
C SER A 145 39.29 -8.07 19.92
N ASP A 146 40.26 -7.17 20.00
CA ASP A 146 40.32 -6.00 19.13
C ASP A 146 40.71 -6.40 17.69
N ASP A 147 40.37 -5.55 16.73
CA ASP A 147 40.65 -5.66 15.29
C ASP A 147 40.03 -6.90 14.61
N GLU A 148 38.87 -7.36 15.09
CA GLU A 148 38.15 -8.49 14.49
C GLU A 148 37.00 -8.03 13.61
N TYR A 149 36.80 -8.67 12.46
CA TYR A 149 35.71 -8.32 11.56
C TYR A 149 35.09 -9.55 10.89
N ALA A 150 33.84 -9.38 10.46
CA ALA A 150 33.22 -10.29 9.52
C ALA A 150 32.25 -9.54 8.61
N SER A 151 31.89 -10.17 7.50
CA SER A 151 30.96 -9.61 6.53
C SER A 151 29.85 -10.60 6.20
N ALA A 152 28.64 -10.08 6.08
CA ALA A 152 27.48 -10.87 5.68
C ALA A 152 26.74 -10.16 4.55
N ASP A 153 26.31 -10.96 3.60
CA ASP A 153 25.40 -10.59 2.56
C ASP A 153 23.98 -10.93 3.01
N VAL A 154 23.05 -10.00 2.84
CA VAL A 154 21.63 -10.17 3.12
C VAL A 154 20.85 -9.86 1.85
N ALA A 155 19.94 -10.75 1.46
CA ALA A 155 19.15 -10.58 0.24
C ALA A 155 17.73 -11.11 0.39
N ILE A 156 16.84 -10.54 -0.42
CA ILE A 156 15.47 -11.01 -0.58
C ILE A 156 15.45 -12.05 -1.69
N PHE A 157 14.71 -13.12 -1.46
CA PHE A 157 14.44 -14.18 -2.44
C PHE A 157 12.95 -14.15 -2.79
N GLN A 158 12.66 -14.38 -4.06
CA GLN A 158 11.32 -14.61 -4.58
C GLN A 158 11.28 -16.02 -5.14
N ASP A 159 10.33 -16.84 -4.66
CA ASP A 159 10.07 -18.20 -5.15
C ASP A 159 11.35 -19.06 -5.21
N GLY A 160 12.22 -18.89 -4.20
CA GLY A 160 13.49 -19.60 -4.06
C GLY A 160 14.67 -19.04 -4.85
N ALA A 161 14.48 -18.02 -5.69
CA ALA A 161 15.54 -17.33 -6.43
C ALA A 161 15.87 -15.98 -5.81
N GLN A 162 17.15 -15.61 -5.78
CA GLN A 162 17.58 -14.31 -5.27
C GLN A 162 17.06 -13.20 -6.19
N LEU A 163 16.48 -12.14 -5.62
CA LEU A 163 16.11 -10.95 -6.38
C LEU A 163 17.36 -10.15 -6.76
N ASN A 164 17.37 -9.63 -7.99
CA ASN A 164 18.40 -8.73 -8.49
C ASN A 164 18.07 -7.26 -8.16
N ASN A 165 19.05 -6.37 -8.32
CA ASN A 165 18.91 -4.90 -8.30
C ASN A 165 18.29 -4.32 -7.01
N SER A 166 19.15 -3.88 -6.07
CA SER A 166 18.76 -3.24 -4.79
C SER A 166 17.97 -4.12 -3.80
N ALA A 167 17.81 -5.42 -4.07
CA ALA A 167 17.27 -6.42 -3.15
C ALA A 167 18.37 -7.22 -2.41
N TYR A 168 19.57 -6.64 -2.32
CA TYR A 168 20.74 -7.18 -1.65
C TYR A 168 21.51 -6.06 -0.94
N THR A 169 22.10 -6.36 0.21
CA THR A 169 23.09 -5.50 0.87
C THR A 169 24.21 -6.33 1.48
N ARG A 170 25.41 -5.76 1.54
CA ARG A 170 26.54 -6.32 2.28
C ARG A 170 26.79 -5.47 3.52
N VAL A 171 26.90 -6.14 4.66
CA VAL A 171 27.10 -5.52 5.96
C VAL A 171 28.43 -6.00 6.53
N TYR A 172 29.26 -5.06 6.95
CA TYR A 172 30.51 -5.33 7.66
C TYR A 172 30.30 -5.04 9.14
N ALA A 173 30.70 -5.97 10.00
CA ALA A 173 30.74 -5.77 11.44
C ALA A 173 32.20 -5.86 11.89
N THR A 174 32.69 -4.81 12.56
CA THR A 174 34.07 -4.68 13.04
C THR A 174 34.06 -4.46 14.55
N ASN A 175 35.01 -5.07 15.25
CA ASN A 175 35.28 -4.81 16.66
C ASN A 175 36.64 -4.11 16.75
N ASP A 176 36.65 -2.79 16.52
CA ASP A 176 37.91 -2.10 16.30
C ASP A 176 38.59 -1.60 17.58
N GLN A 177 37.91 -1.36 18.72
CA GLN A 177 38.55 -0.67 19.87
C GLN A 177 37.85 -0.87 21.24
N HIS A 178 37.56 -2.11 21.67
CA HIS A 178 37.07 -2.28 23.05
C HIS A 178 37.41 -3.63 23.66
N ALA A 179 38.55 -3.66 24.36
CA ALA A 179 38.86 -4.67 25.37
C ALA A 179 37.66 -4.82 26.34
N GLY A 180 36.87 -5.88 26.15
CA GLY A 180 35.71 -6.22 26.98
C GLY A 180 34.33 -6.09 26.30
N ALA A 181 34.21 -5.50 25.11
CA ALA A 181 32.99 -5.67 24.31
C ALA A 181 32.95 -7.13 23.81
N VAL A 182 31.81 -7.80 23.99
CA VAL A 182 31.61 -9.21 23.59
C VAL A 182 30.85 -9.31 22.26
N GLN A 183 30.16 -8.24 21.85
CA GLN A 183 29.25 -8.24 20.71
C GLN A 183 29.28 -6.88 19.97
N THR A 184 29.56 -6.92 18.66
CA THR A 184 29.32 -5.78 17.76
C THR A 184 28.08 -6.07 16.93
N VAL A 185 27.20 -5.08 16.81
CA VAL A 185 25.96 -5.16 16.00
C VAL A 185 25.96 -4.03 14.98
N THR A 186 25.96 -4.36 13.69
CA THR A 186 25.87 -3.39 12.59
C THR A 186 24.49 -3.45 11.94
N PRO A 187 23.68 -2.37 11.99
CA PRO A 187 22.36 -2.35 11.39
C PRO A 187 22.42 -2.29 9.86
N PHE A 188 21.35 -2.74 9.21
CA PHE A 188 21.13 -2.57 7.77
C PHE A 188 19.66 -2.31 7.46
N ALA A 189 19.44 -1.73 6.29
CA ALA A 189 18.12 -1.61 5.69
C ALA A 189 18.21 -1.92 4.19
N LEU A 190 17.16 -2.53 3.66
CA LEU A 190 17.03 -2.91 2.26
C LEU A 190 15.62 -2.56 1.79
N LYS A 191 15.51 -2.04 0.56
CA LYS A 191 14.22 -1.73 -0.05
C LYS A 191 14.23 -2.11 -1.52
N THR A 192 13.21 -2.84 -1.95
CA THR A 192 12.96 -3.08 -3.37
C THR A 192 11.48 -2.86 -3.71
N VAL A 193 11.22 -2.52 -4.96
CA VAL A 193 9.87 -2.34 -5.52
C VAL A 193 9.77 -3.18 -6.77
N LEU A 194 8.78 -4.07 -6.80
CA LEU A 194 8.50 -4.98 -7.89
C LEU A 194 7.16 -4.61 -8.52
N THR A 195 7.03 -4.80 -9.83
CA THR A 195 5.74 -4.85 -10.50
C THR A 195 5.47 -6.32 -10.81
N LEU A 196 4.43 -6.88 -10.18
CA LEU A 196 4.08 -8.28 -10.29
C LEU A 196 2.67 -8.40 -10.88
N THR A 197 2.45 -9.46 -11.65
CA THR A 197 1.11 -9.78 -12.18
C THR A 197 0.25 -10.45 -11.11
N SER A 198 -1.04 -10.68 -11.40
CA SER A 198 -1.85 -11.57 -10.56
C SER A 198 -1.20 -12.96 -10.41
N GLY A 199 -1.25 -13.52 -9.20
CA GLY A 199 -0.55 -14.77 -8.87
C GLY A 199 -0.17 -14.90 -7.40
N THR A 200 0.34 -16.07 -7.01
CA THR A 200 0.86 -16.33 -5.66
C THR A 200 2.38 -16.23 -5.66
N TYR A 201 2.92 -15.51 -4.69
CA TYR A 201 4.35 -15.27 -4.56
C TYR A 201 4.81 -15.58 -3.15
N ALA A 202 5.96 -16.23 -3.03
CA ALA A 202 6.65 -16.44 -1.77
C ALA A 202 7.93 -15.59 -1.71
N PHE A 203 8.05 -14.79 -0.66
CA PHE A 203 9.24 -14.00 -0.38
C PHE A 203 9.89 -14.46 0.91
N ASP A 204 11.21 -14.50 0.92
CA ASP A 204 11.97 -14.76 2.13
C ASP A 204 13.27 -13.94 2.17
N VAL A 205 13.85 -13.81 3.36
CA VAL A 205 15.14 -13.15 3.56
C VAL A 205 16.18 -14.19 3.92
N ARG A 206 17.32 -14.14 3.23
CA ARG A 206 18.46 -15.03 3.48
C ARG A 206 19.71 -14.25 3.76
N ALA A 207 20.62 -14.90 4.47
CA ALA A 207 21.96 -14.39 4.72
C ALA A 207 23.04 -15.42 4.44
N LYS A 208 24.19 -14.94 4.00
CA LYS A 208 25.43 -15.72 3.88
C LYS A 208 26.61 -14.87 4.30
N ARG A 209 27.71 -15.53 4.67
CA ARG A 209 28.99 -14.88 4.89
C ARG A 209 29.59 -14.50 3.54
N TYR A 210 30.13 -13.30 3.45
CA TYR A 210 30.94 -12.91 2.30
C TYR A 210 32.38 -13.39 2.53
N ASP A 211 32.73 -14.52 1.93
CA ASP A 211 34.03 -15.15 2.17
C ASP A 211 35.10 -14.65 1.18
N THR A 212 35.84 -13.62 1.56
CA THR A 212 37.05 -13.18 0.84
C THR A 212 38.34 -13.65 1.49
N GLY A 213 38.28 -14.62 2.42
CA GLY A 213 39.46 -15.10 3.14
C GLY A 213 40.07 -14.10 4.13
N GLY A 214 39.33 -13.03 4.47
CA GLY A 214 39.75 -12.00 5.42
C GLY A 214 38.95 -11.95 6.73
N ASP A 215 37.71 -12.44 6.71
CA ASP A 215 36.83 -12.47 7.89
C ASP A 215 37.46 -13.30 9.03
N SER A 216 37.65 -12.68 10.20
CA SER A 216 38.20 -13.35 11.38
C SER A 216 37.13 -13.97 12.28
N LYS A 217 35.85 -13.67 12.02
CA LYS A 217 34.69 -14.21 12.75
C LYS A 217 33.61 -14.74 11.85
N GLN A 218 32.70 -15.51 12.47
CA GLN A 218 31.45 -15.90 11.85
C GLN A 218 30.35 -14.90 12.23
N PRO A 219 29.76 -14.17 11.28
CA PRO A 219 28.65 -13.28 11.58
C PRO A 219 27.38 -14.08 11.85
N SER A 220 26.49 -13.50 12.64
CA SER A 220 25.15 -14.02 12.91
C SER A 220 24.09 -12.95 12.68
N ILE A 221 22.89 -13.36 12.30
CA ILE A 221 21.78 -12.47 11.96
C ILE A 221 20.45 -13.14 12.33
N GLY A 222 19.43 -12.35 12.64
CA GLY A 222 18.13 -12.83 13.11
C GLY A 222 18.13 -13.16 14.60
N GLY A 223 17.05 -13.78 15.06
CA GLY A 223 16.76 -14.06 16.46
C GLY A 223 15.32 -13.70 16.79
N ALA A 224 14.82 -14.11 17.96
CA ALA A 224 13.51 -13.67 18.43
C ALA A 224 13.41 -12.14 18.49
N SER A 225 12.20 -11.60 18.59
CA SER A 225 11.92 -10.15 18.59
C SER A 225 12.67 -9.33 19.66
N SER A 226 13.15 -9.97 20.72
CA SER A 226 13.99 -9.34 21.75
C SER A 226 15.48 -9.26 21.38
N SER A 227 15.89 -9.82 20.25
CA SER A 227 17.28 -9.83 19.81
C SER A 227 17.65 -8.51 19.11
N GLN A 228 18.82 -7.98 19.44
CA GLN A 228 19.38 -6.77 18.83
C GLN A 228 19.69 -6.94 17.34
N LYS A 229 19.81 -8.19 16.88
CA LYS A 229 20.00 -8.59 15.47
C LYS A 229 18.74 -9.18 14.84
N SER A 230 17.57 -9.00 15.46
CA SER A 230 16.30 -9.43 14.88
C SER A 230 16.10 -8.78 13.49
N VAL A 231 15.45 -9.52 12.60
CA VAL A 231 15.17 -9.09 11.23
C VAL A 231 13.68 -8.97 11.06
N SER A 232 13.23 -7.91 10.40
CA SER A 232 11.85 -7.70 9.99
C SER A 232 11.78 -7.53 8.49
N MET A 233 10.80 -8.15 7.84
CA MET A 233 10.41 -7.83 6.48
C MET A 233 8.98 -7.28 6.49
N ILE A 234 8.80 -6.13 5.85
CA ILE A 234 7.52 -5.47 5.66
C ILE A 234 7.17 -5.57 4.18
N THR A 235 6.06 -6.21 3.87
CA THR A 235 5.47 -6.29 2.54
C THR A 235 4.37 -5.24 2.44
N THR A 236 4.41 -4.38 1.42
CA THR A 236 3.31 -3.46 1.08
C THR A 236 2.85 -3.70 -0.35
N ILE A 237 1.56 -3.97 -0.55
CA ILE A 237 0.97 -4.20 -1.88
C ILE A 237 0.10 -3.01 -2.28
N ILE A 238 0.32 -2.49 -3.48
CA ILE A 238 -0.42 -1.38 -4.08
C ILE A 238 -0.95 -1.86 -5.43
N TYR A 239 -2.26 -2.08 -5.51
CA TYR A 239 -2.93 -2.40 -6.77
C TYR A 239 -2.94 -1.17 -7.70
N GLU A 240 -2.61 -1.37 -8.97
CA GLU A 240 -2.68 -0.34 -10.02
C GLU A 240 -4.01 -0.39 -10.79
#